data_AF-A0A9X1B765-F1
#
_entry.id   AF-A0A9X1B765-F1
#
_cell.length_a   1.000
_cell.length_b   1.000
_cell.length_c   1.000
_cell.angle_alpha   90.00
_cell.angle_beta   90.00
_cell.angle_gamma   90.00
#
_symmetry.space_group_name_H-M   'P 1'
#
loop_
_entity.id
_entity.type
_entity.pdbx_description
1 polymer ?
#
loop_
_entity_poly.entity_id
_entity_poly.type
_entity_poly.pdbx_seq_one_letter_code
_entity_poly.pdbx_strand_id
1 'polypeptide(L)'
;MQTWYDEQQNKLVALQHEAQQRAQEAAEAEQATKRGAFALRARSMVDRLRDFINDMPDDEKHKRRHMEFFQHALAAKYRTRSGINRASVSEVGPALKQLGWTRQREWLGAEQTYRTWWVPPETQEN
;
A
#
# COMPACT_ATOMS: atom_id res chain seq x y z
N MET A 1 -13.05 54.69 -28.61
CA MET A 1 -14.30 54.28 -27.96
C MET A 1 -14.36 52.78 -28.00
N GLN A 2 -14.49 52.14 -26.85
CA GLN A 2 -14.70 50.70 -26.76
C GLN A 2 -16.20 50.44 -26.88
N THR A 3 -16.61 49.56 -27.77
CA THR A 3 -18.04 49.33 -28.04
C THR A 3 -18.60 48.29 -27.07
N TRP A 4 -19.91 48.34 -26.81
CA TRP A 4 -20.60 47.33 -26.00
C TRP A 4 -20.37 45.91 -26.53
N TYR A 5 -20.18 45.76 -27.85
CA TYR A 5 -19.84 44.50 -28.49
C TYR A 5 -18.45 43.99 -28.07
N ASP A 6 -17.45 44.87 -27.98
CA ASP A 6 -16.10 44.53 -27.49
C ASP A 6 -16.13 44.09 -26.02
N GLU A 7 -17.00 44.69 -25.20
CA GLU A 7 -17.17 44.26 -23.80
C GLU A 7 -17.82 42.87 -23.69
N GLN A 8 -18.80 42.55 -24.53
CA GLN A 8 -19.41 41.22 -24.57
C GLN A 8 -18.41 40.16 -25.06
N GLN A 9 -17.60 40.51 -26.06
CA GLN A 9 -16.57 39.63 -26.58
C GLN A 9 -15.48 39.34 -25.53
N ASN A 10 -15.05 40.37 -24.79
CA ASN A 10 -14.08 40.21 -23.70
C ASN A 10 -14.64 39.34 -22.54
N LYS A 11 -15.93 39.48 -22.21
CA LYS A 11 -16.59 38.62 -21.21
C LYS A 11 -16.63 37.16 -21.66
N LEU A 12 -16.92 36.89 -22.93
CA LEU A 12 -16.92 35.54 -23.48
C LEU A 12 -15.53 34.91 -23.45
N VAL A 13 -14.49 35.67 -23.81
CA VAL A 13 -13.09 35.21 -23.74
C VAL A 13 -12.67 34.92 -22.30
N ALA A 14 -13.05 35.76 -21.34
CA ALA A 14 -12.77 35.53 -19.92
C ALA A 14 -13.45 34.26 -19.39
N LEU A 15 -14.72 34.03 -19.73
CA LEU A 15 -15.44 32.81 -19.37
C LEU A 15 -14.83 31.55 -19.99
N GLN A 16 -14.33 31.65 -21.23
CA GLN A 16 -13.66 30.54 -21.90
C GLN A 16 -12.33 30.18 -21.24
N HIS A 17 -11.56 31.20 -20.81
CA HIS A 17 -10.34 31.01 -20.04
C HIS A 17 -10.59 30.38 -18.67
N GLU A 18 -11.61 30.84 -17.92
CA GLU A 18 -11.98 30.23 -16.64
C GLU A 18 -12.43 28.77 -16.80
N ALA A 19 -13.20 28.47 -17.84
CA ALA A 19 -13.64 27.10 -18.13
C ALA A 19 -12.46 26.19 -18.48
N GLN A 20 -11.48 26.69 -19.25
CA GLN A 20 -10.25 25.95 -19.57
C GLN A 20 -9.38 25.72 -18.33
N GLN A 21 -9.23 26.73 -17.46
CA GLN A 21 -8.47 26.59 -16.21
C GLN A 21 -9.11 25.54 -15.28
N ARG A 22 -10.43 25.57 -15.07
CA ARG A 22 -11.11 24.55 -14.27
C ARG A 22 -11.00 23.15 -14.88
N ALA A 23 -11.03 23.03 -16.20
CA ALA A 23 -10.84 21.76 -16.88
C ALA A 23 -9.42 21.21 -16.69
N GLN A 24 -8.41 22.09 -16.73
CA GLN A 24 -7.01 21.72 -16.45
C GLN A 24 -6.81 21.31 -14.99
N GLU A 25 -7.33 22.08 -14.04
CA GLU A 25 -7.27 21.74 -12.60
C GLU A 25 -7.96 20.42 -12.28
N ALA A 26 -9.13 20.16 -12.88
CA ALA A 26 -9.84 18.90 -12.73
C ALA A 26 -9.04 17.72 -13.33
N ALA A 27 -8.41 17.92 -14.50
CA ALA A 27 -7.57 16.91 -15.13
C ALA A 27 -6.29 16.63 -14.31
N GLU A 28 -5.66 17.66 -13.75
CA GLU A 28 -4.49 17.53 -12.87
C GLU A 28 -4.86 16.82 -11.56
N ALA A 29 -6.00 17.16 -10.95
CA ALA A 29 -6.50 16.48 -9.77
C ALA A 29 -6.81 15.01 -10.06
N GLU A 30 -7.42 14.69 -11.21
CA GLU A 30 -7.68 13.32 -11.63
C GLU A 30 -6.37 12.55 -11.87
N GLN A 31 -5.37 13.17 -12.50
CA GLN A 31 -4.04 12.59 -12.70
C GLN A 31 -3.30 12.37 -11.38
N ALA A 32 -3.36 13.32 -10.43
CA ALA A 32 -2.76 13.18 -9.10
C ALA A 32 -3.40 12.02 -8.32
N THR A 33 -4.73 11.89 -8.39
CA THR A 33 -5.48 10.79 -7.77
C THR A 33 -5.11 9.44 -8.40
N LYS A 34 -4.98 9.39 -9.74
CA LYS A 34 -4.52 8.21 -10.48
C LYS A 34 -3.08 7.84 -10.11
N ARG A 35 -2.16 8.81 -9.98
CA ARG A 35 -0.77 8.59 -9.56
C ARG A 35 -0.65 8.05 -8.14
N GLY A 36 -1.40 8.59 -7.16
CA GLY A 36 -1.43 8.08 -5.79
C GLY A 36 -1.94 6.64 -5.69
N ALA A 37 -3.00 6.31 -6.45
CA ALA A 37 -3.52 4.95 -6.53
C ALA A 37 -2.56 3.97 -7.25
N PHE A 38 -1.79 4.43 -8.23
CA PHE A 38 -0.75 3.62 -8.90
C PHE A 38 0.47 3.39 -8.02
N ALA A 39 0.93 4.38 -7.26
CA ALA A 39 2.07 4.26 -6.35
C ALA A 39 1.84 3.17 -5.27
N LEU A 40 0.63 3.11 -4.70
CA LEU A 40 0.23 2.05 -3.77
C LEU A 40 0.12 0.67 -4.43
N ARG A 41 -0.23 0.61 -5.73
CA ARG A 41 -0.25 -0.63 -6.51
C ARG A 41 1.16 -1.10 -6.91
N ALA A 42 2.11 -0.19 -7.09
CA ALA A 42 3.47 -0.45 -7.53
C ALA A 42 4.42 -0.90 -6.40
N ARG A 43 4.11 -0.57 -5.14
CA ARG A 43 4.89 -1.08 -4.00
C ARG A 43 4.75 -2.60 -3.89
N SER A 44 5.87 -3.31 -3.92
CA SER A 44 5.92 -4.77 -3.80
C SER A 44 5.46 -5.24 -2.42
N MET A 45 5.02 -6.48 -2.28
CA MET A 45 4.69 -7.05 -0.96
C MET A 45 5.90 -7.04 -0.01
N VAL A 46 7.10 -7.19 -0.57
CA VAL A 46 8.38 -7.14 0.17
C VAL A 46 8.58 -5.77 0.80
N ASP A 47 8.40 -4.68 0.05
CA ASP A 47 8.56 -3.33 0.57
C ASP A 47 7.50 -3.01 1.64
N ARG A 48 6.25 -3.46 1.40
CA ARG A 48 5.16 -3.29 2.36
C ARG A 48 5.42 -4.00 3.68
N LEU A 49 5.94 -5.23 3.62
CA LEU A 49 6.34 -6.00 4.80
C LEU A 49 7.55 -5.40 5.49
N ARG A 50 8.54 -4.91 4.73
CA ARG A 50 9.72 -4.23 5.28
C ARG A 50 9.32 -2.99 6.08
N ASP A 51 8.49 -2.13 5.50
CA ASP A 51 7.97 -0.94 6.18
C ASP A 51 7.20 -1.33 7.45
N PHE A 52 6.33 -2.35 7.34
CA PHE A 52 5.60 -2.85 8.51
C PHE A 52 6.54 -3.36 9.61
N ILE A 53 7.57 -4.14 9.27
CA ILE A 53 8.52 -4.68 10.24
C ILE A 53 9.34 -3.57 10.88
N ASN A 54 9.75 -2.55 10.11
CA ASN A 54 10.48 -1.40 10.63
C ASN A 54 9.63 -0.55 11.59
N ASP A 55 8.34 -0.43 11.32
CA ASP A 55 7.36 0.27 12.17
C ASP A 55 7.03 -0.49 13.48
N MET A 56 7.35 -1.78 13.58
CA MET A 56 7.07 -2.55 14.81
C MET A 56 7.96 -2.05 15.97
N PRO A 57 7.52 -2.16 17.22
CA PRO A 57 8.39 -2.04 18.39
C PRO A 57 9.57 -3.03 18.33
N ASP A 58 10.74 -2.65 18.84
CA ASP A 58 11.94 -3.51 18.76
C ASP A 58 11.75 -4.85 19.47
N ASP A 59 11.04 -4.89 20.59
CA ASP A 59 10.71 -6.13 21.31
C ASP A 59 9.81 -7.08 20.49
N GLU A 60 9.09 -6.55 19.50
CA GLU A 60 8.18 -7.30 18.65
C GLU A 60 8.87 -7.84 17.38
N LYS A 61 9.92 -7.17 16.89
CA LYS A 61 10.65 -7.56 15.67
C LYS A 61 11.30 -8.93 15.76
N HIS A 62 11.69 -9.34 16.97
CA HIS A 62 12.42 -10.59 17.22
C HIS A 62 11.52 -11.77 17.60
N LYS A 63 10.20 -11.55 17.72
CA LYS A 63 9.26 -12.61 18.10
C LYS A 63 8.83 -13.42 16.89
N ARG A 64 8.76 -14.75 17.04
CA ARG A 64 8.12 -15.63 16.03
C ARG A 64 6.63 -15.32 15.91
N ARG A 65 6.09 -15.36 14.69
CA ARG A 65 4.70 -14.98 14.37
C ARG A 65 4.02 -15.98 13.46
N HIS A 66 2.70 -16.08 13.56
CA HIS A 66 1.90 -16.82 12.58
C HIS A 66 1.70 -16.03 11.30
N MET A 67 1.38 -16.73 10.21
CA MET A 67 1.02 -16.09 8.94
C MET A 67 -0.15 -15.11 9.10
N GLU A 68 -1.17 -15.50 9.87
CA GLU A 68 -2.36 -14.68 10.12
C GLU A 68 -2.01 -13.30 10.69
N PHE A 69 -1.00 -13.20 11.56
CA PHE A 69 -0.55 -11.92 12.12
C PHE A 69 -0.19 -10.92 11.01
N PHE A 70 0.61 -11.34 10.03
CA PHE A 70 1.01 -10.50 8.91
C PHE A 70 -0.18 -10.18 8.00
N GLN A 71 -1.06 -11.16 7.76
CA GLN A 71 -2.24 -10.93 6.93
C GLN A 71 -3.18 -9.88 7.55
N HIS A 72 -3.43 -9.97 8.87
CA HIS A 72 -4.25 -9.00 9.59
C HIS A 72 -3.61 -7.61 9.63
N ALA A 73 -2.31 -7.54 9.93
CA ALA A 73 -1.58 -6.28 10.00
C ALA A 73 -1.56 -5.54 8.64
N LEU A 74 -1.36 -6.28 7.55
CA LEU A 74 -1.33 -5.73 6.20
C LEU A 74 -2.75 -5.45 5.65
N ALA A 75 -3.77 -6.18 6.08
CA ALA A 75 -5.15 -6.00 5.63
C ALA A 75 -5.68 -4.58 5.93
N ALA A 76 -5.33 -4.03 7.10
CA ALA A 76 -5.74 -2.70 7.52
C ALA A 76 -5.08 -1.60 6.67
N LYS A 77 -3.79 -1.74 6.34
CA LYS A 77 -3.01 -0.73 5.61
C LYS A 77 -3.24 -0.75 4.09
N TYR A 78 -3.62 -1.89 3.50
CA TYR A 78 -3.64 -2.07 2.04
C TYR A 78 -4.99 -2.51 1.45
N ARG A 79 -6.09 -2.07 2.08
CA ARG A 79 -7.46 -2.36 1.61
C ARG A 79 -7.63 -1.88 0.17
N THR A 80 -7.90 -2.79 -0.76
CA THR A 80 -8.17 -2.40 -2.14
C THR A 80 -9.61 -1.94 -2.31
N ARG A 81 -9.85 -1.09 -3.32
CA ARG A 81 -11.19 -0.66 -3.74
C ARG A 81 -12.13 -1.83 -4.11
N SER A 82 -11.58 -3.02 -4.37
CA SER A 82 -12.33 -4.24 -4.71
C SER A 82 -12.72 -5.09 -3.50
N GLY A 83 -12.37 -4.68 -2.27
CA GLY A 83 -12.61 -5.47 -1.05
C GLY A 83 -11.73 -6.72 -0.92
N ILE A 84 -10.99 -7.10 -1.97
CA ILE A 84 -10.07 -8.24 -1.95
C ILE A 84 -8.81 -7.85 -1.18
N ASN A 85 -8.57 -8.60 -0.11
CA ASN A 85 -7.43 -8.47 0.76
C ASN A 85 -6.16 -8.88 -0.01
N ARG A 86 -5.28 -7.93 -0.34
CA ARG A 86 -4.06 -8.23 -1.11
C ARG A 86 -3.00 -8.97 -0.30
N ALA A 87 -3.13 -9.04 1.03
CA ALA A 87 -2.20 -9.80 1.87
C ALA A 87 -2.51 -11.31 1.86
N SER A 88 -2.52 -11.93 0.67
CA SER A 88 -2.71 -13.37 0.56
C SER A 88 -1.48 -14.13 1.07
N VAL A 89 -1.69 -15.34 1.61
CA VAL A 89 -0.59 -16.22 2.06
C VAL A 89 0.45 -16.44 0.95
N SER A 90 -0.02 -16.53 -0.30
CA SER A 90 0.79 -16.74 -1.49
C SER A 90 1.70 -15.55 -1.82
N GLU A 91 1.38 -14.34 -1.38
CA GLU A 91 2.24 -13.16 -1.54
C GLU A 91 3.11 -12.91 -0.31
N VAL A 92 2.53 -13.06 0.90
CA VAL A 92 3.23 -12.77 2.16
C VAL A 92 4.35 -13.76 2.42
N GLY A 93 4.13 -15.07 2.18
CA GLY A 93 5.14 -16.10 2.43
C GLY A 93 6.44 -15.91 1.63
N PRO A 94 6.38 -15.78 0.28
CA PRO A 94 7.56 -15.48 -0.52
C PRO A 94 8.25 -14.17 -0.12
N ALA A 95 7.49 -13.13 0.21
CA ALA A 95 8.05 -11.85 0.61
C ALA A 95 8.78 -11.93 1.95
N LEU A 96 8.23 -12.64 2.95
CA LEU A 96 8.92 -12.91 4.22
C LEU A 96 10.25 -13.65 4.00
N LYS A 97 10.28 -14.66 3.13
CA LYS A 97 11.54 -15.36 2.78
C LYS A 97 12.58 -14.42 2.19
N GLN A 98 12.18 -13.49 1.32
CA GLN A 98 13.10 -12.50 0.75
C GLN A 98 13.65 -11.52 1.79
N LEU A 99 12.90 -11.27 2.87
CA LEU A 99 13.34 -10.49 4.02
C LEU A 99 14.15 -11.30 5.04
N GLY A 100 14.52 -12.54 4.72
CA GLY A 100 15.32 -13.41 5.59
C GLY A 100 14.53 -14.13 6.67
N TRP A 101 13.19 -14.00 6.70
CA TRP A 101 12.37 -14.75 7.65
C TRP A 101 12.29 -16.23 7.25
N THR A 102 12.37 -17.10 8.24
CA THR A 102 12.37 -18.54 8.04
C THR A 102 11.06 -19.17 8.49
N ARG A 103 10.54 -20.10 7.70
CA ARG A 103 9.34 -20.87 8.06
C ARG A 103 9.75 -22.09 8.87
N GLN A 104 9.30 -22.19 10.11
CA GLN A 104 9.46 -23.36 10.96
C GLN A 104 8.12 -24.08 11.16
N ARG A 105 8.17 -25.41 11.29
CA ARG A 105 7.01 -26.24 11.64
C ARG A 105 7.30 -26.88 12.98
N GLU A 106 6.38 -26.70 13.91
CA GLU A 106 6.44 -27.24 15.26
C GLU A 106 5.38 -28.34 15.38
N TRP A 107 5.78 -29.49 15.90
CA TRP A 107 4.90 -30.62 16.15
C TRP A 107 4.29 -30.48 17.55
N LEU A 108 2.96 -30.47 17.65
CA LEU A 108 2.26 -30.24 18.92
C LEU A 108 1.85 -31.54 19.66
N GLY A 109 2.29 -32.70 19.19
CA GLY A 109 2.09 -33.98 19.88
C GLY A 109 0.99 -34.86 19.28
N ALA A 110 0.44 -35.76 20.10
CA ALA A 110 -0.30 -36.98 19.72
C ALA A 110 -1.56 -36.76 18.86
N GLU A 111 -2.08 -35.53 18.78
CA GLU A 111 -3.21 -35.17 17.91
C GLU A 111 -2.82 -34.86 16.46
N GLN A 112 -1.56 -35.08 16.07
CA GLN A 112 -1.04 -34.86 14.71
C GLN A 112 -1.24 -33.44 14.15
N THR A 113 -1.32 -32.43 15.03
CA THR A 113 -1.44 -31.04 14.59
C THR A 113 -0.06 -30.39 14.43
N TYR A 114 0.20 -29.83 13.25
CA TYR A 114 1.39 -29.03 12.98
C TYR A 114 1.06 -27.55 13.16
N ARG A 115 1.93 -26.81 13.85
CA ARG A 115 1.88 -25.35 13.85
C ARG A 115 2.98 -24.77 12.97
N THR A 116 2.60 -23.87 12.06
CA THR A 116 3.58 -23.14 11.25
C THR A 116 3.89 -21.79 11.92
N TRP A 117 5.18 -21.52 12.09
CA TRP A 117 5.71 -20.26 12.58
C TRP A 117 6.61 -19.62 11.54
N TRP A 118 6.57 -18.30 11.46
CA TRP A 118 7.56 -17.48 10.79
C TRP A 118 8.48 -16.90 11.85
N VAL A 119 9.76 -17.18 11.69
CA VAL A 119 10.81 -16.77 12.61
C VAL A 119 11.59 -15.66 11.92
N PRO A 120 11.81 -14.51 12.58
CA PRO A 120 12.65 -13.46 12.03
C PRO A 120 14.07 -13.98 11.77
N PRO A 121 14.82 -13.37 10.84
CA PRO A 121 16.24 -13.63 10.78
C PRO A 121 16.83 -13.36 12.17
N GLU A 122 17.63 -14.29 12.69
CA GLU A 122 18.40 -14.02 13.90
C GLU A 122 19.17 -12.73 13.64
N THR A 123 18.96 -11.72 14.48
CA THR A 123 19.95 -10.65 14.60
C THR A 123 21.23 -11.41 14.88
N GLN A 124 22.18 -11.42 13.94
CA GLN A 124 23.53 -11.83 14.24
C GLN A 124 24.06 -10.78 15.22
N GLU A 125 23.71 -10.94 16.50
CA GLU A 125 24.41 -10.32 17.61
C GLU A 125 25.78 -10.97 17.64
N ASN A 126 26.75 -10.26 17.07
CA ASN A 126 28.16 -10.38 17.41
C ASN A 126 28.47 -9.30 18.45
#